data_AF-A0A7X4Z8B4-F1
#
_entry.id   AF-A0A7X4Z8B4-F1
#
_cell.length_a   1.000
_cell.length_b   1.000
_cell.length_c   1.000
_cell.angle_alpha   90.00
_cell.angle_beta   90.00
_cell.angle_gamma   90.00
#
_symmetry.space_group_name_H-M   'P 1'
#
loop_
_entity.id
_entity.type
_entity.pdbx_description
1 polymer ?
#
loop_
_entity_poly.entity_id
_entity_poly.type
_entity_poly.pdbx_seq_one_letter_code
_entity_poly.pdbx_strand_id
1 'polypeptide(L)'
;MLRKLLKHEWKSVSKILFPLNLGIIVLTVIGCIILSTDIFDTKNALPITLTLVMFYTLSIMTFSGITLIYIYVHFYKNLFTAEGYLWHTLPVTRTQLFHAKLLAGCFWCSLNSLFTVLSTAALGFAAGFHASKDQIDAAQNLFIDGFSSNAAGETAAGFSFSDIFGFSPVIFVILLLLTLLTACISSVLMGYLSILLGQLMEKYRLAAAIGFYIAIYLITQTLSSLAMLVPYIRLMLSGGDNSASFFNSFFSTMIPTAIISQIILILIFYVASLFLIRRTINLE
;
A
#
# COMPACT_ATOMS: atom_id res chain seq x y z
N MET A 1 30.77 -1.40 -1.58
CA MET A 1 30.44 0.02 -1.85
C MET A 1 28.94 0.33 -1.70
N LEU A 2 28.05 -0.58 -2.13
CA LEU A 2 26.57 -0.46 -2.00
C LEU A 2 26.07 0.00 -0.62
N ARG A 3 26.62 -0.55 0.47
CA ARG A 3 26.24 -0.16 1.85
C ARG A 3 26.48 1.32 2.16
N LYS A 4 27.59 1.90 1.66
CA LYS A 4 27.89 3.33 1.87
C LYS A 4 26.92 4.19 1.07
N LEU A 5 26.63 3.83 -0.17
CA LEU A 5 25.64 4.50 -1.03
C LEU A 5 24.26 4.51 -0.37
N LEU A 6 23.79 3.35 0.07
CA LEU A 6 22.50 3.20 0.71
C LEU A 6 22.42 4.02 2.00
N LYS A 7 23.49 4.09 2.81
CA LYS A 7 23.53 4.94 4.01
C LYS A 7 23.36 6.43 3.68
N HIS A 8 23.99 6.92 2.61
CA HIS A 8 23.88 8.32 2.20
C HIS A 8 22.49 8.64 1.63
N GLU A 9 21.98 7.80 0.73
CA GLU A 9 20.63 7.93 0.18
C GLU A 9 19.58 7.89 1.30
N TRP A 10 19.71 6.95 2.22
CA TRP A 10 18.83 6.84 3.38
C TRP A 10 18.79 8.10 4.22
N LYS A 11 19.96 8.65 4.56
CA LYS A 11 20.04 9.85 5.42
C LYS A 11 19.37 11.05 4.75
N SER A 12 19.51 11.20 3.44
CA SER A 12 18.87 12.29 2.69
C SER A 12 17.35 12.14 2.68
N VAL A 13 16.87 10.95 2.30
CA VAL A 13 15.43 10.64 2.20
C VAL A 13 14.74 10.69 3.57
N SER A 14 15.41 10.19 4.61
CA SER A 14 14.88 10.14 5.98
C SER A 14 14.53 11.52 6.53
N LYS A 15 15.26 12.57 6.15
CA LYS A 15 15.07 13.91 6.72
C LYS A 15 13.66 14.48 6.41
N ILE A 16 13.10 14.11 5.27
CA ILE A 16 11.80 14.59 4.79
C ILE A 16 10.69 13.54 5.02
N LEU A 17 10.97 12.26 4.83
CA LEU A 17 9.94 11.22 5.02
C LEU A 17 9.62 10.94 6.49
N PHE A 18 10.57 11.15 7.41
CA PHE A 18 10.31 10.98 8.85
C PHE A 18 9.22 11.93 9.38
N PRO A 19 9.29 13.27 9.18
CA PRO A 19 8.24 14.18 9.65
C PRO A 19 6.89 13.93 8.95
N LEU A 20 6.87 13.51 7.69
CA LEU A 20 5.64 13.14 6.98
C LEU A 20 4.95 11.92 7.62
N ASN A 21 5.71 10.87 7.90
CA ASN A 21 5.19 9.67 8.57
C ASN A 21 4.72 9.98 10.00
N LEU A 22 5.43 10.85 10.71
CA LEU A 22 5.01 11.33 12.04
C LEU A 22 3.68 12.10 11.96
N GLY A 23 3.48 12.89 10.90
CA GLY A 23 2.21 13.57 10.63
C GLY A 23 1.03 12.61 10.48
N ILE A 24 1.22 11.46 9.83
CA ILE A 24 0.19 10.41 9.74
C ILE A 24 -0.18 9.91 11.13
N ILE A 25 0.80 9.58 11.98
CA ILE A 25 0.58 9.09 13.35
C ILE A 25 -0.17 10.12 14.19
N VAL A 26 0.23 11.39 14.13
CA VAL A 26 -0.45 12.46 14.87
C VAL A 26 -1.90 12.59 14.41
N LEU A 27 -2.14 12.54 13.09
CA LEU A 27 -3.49 12.58 12.53
C LEU A 27 -4.33 11.40 13.04
N THR A 28 -3.75 10.20 13.16
CA THR A 28 -4.48 9.03 13.69
C THR A 28 -4.92 9.19 15.12
N VAL A 29 -4.01 9.67 15.97
CA VAL A 29 -4.30 9.88 17.39
C VAL A 29 -5.43 10.89 17.54
N ILE A 30 -5.37 12.00 16.79
CA ILE A 30 -6.42 13.01 16.78
C ILE A 30 -7.76 12.41 16.30
N GLY A 31 -7.74 11.64 15.21
CA GLY A 31 -8.92 10.97 14.68
C GLY A 31 -9.58 10.03 15.70
N CYS A 32 -8.78 9.20 16.38
CA CYS A 32 -9.27 8.29 17.42
C CYS A 32 -9.83 9.02 18.64
N ILE A 33 -9.19 10.11 19.08
CA ILE A 33 -9.67 10.90 20.22
C ILE A 33 -11.03 11.54 19.90
N ILE A 34 -11.16 12.14 18.71
CA ILE A 34 -12.43 12.77 18.30
C ILE A 34 -13.54 11.72 18.27
N LEU A 35 -13.28 10.56 17.66
CA LEU A 35 -14.25 9.46 17.62
C LEU A 35 -14.65 8.97 19.01
N SER A 36 -13.74 8.97 19.97
CA SER A 36 -13.99 8.53 21.35
C SER A 36 -14.79 9.52 22.21
N THR A 37 -15.23 10.65 21.65
CA THR A 37 -15.97 11.67 22.40
C THR A 37 -17.48 11.41 22.33
N ASP A 38 -18.20 11.67 23.42
CA ASP A 38 -19.65 11.45 23.56
C ASP A 38 -20.55 12.24 22.58
N ILE A 39 -19.96 13.15 21.79
CA ILE A 39 -20.64 13.91 20.73
C ILE A 39 -21.34 12.96 19.73
N PHE A 40 -20.82 11.74 19.57
CA PHE A 40 -21.31 10.74 18.63
C PHE A 40 -22.32 9.73 19.23
N ASP A 41 -22.75 9.91 20.48
CA ASP A 41 -23.64 8.97 21.19
C ASP A 41 -25.15 9.27 20.98
N THR A 42 -25.48 10.23 20.12
CA THR A 42 -26.87 10.58 19.79
C THR A 42 -27.42 9.74 18.63
N LYS A 43 -28.73 9.44 18.65
CA LYS A 43 -29.40 8.60 17.63
C LYS A 43 -29.22 9.06 16.17
N ASN A 44 -28.83 10.31 15.94
CA ASN A 44 -28.58 10.90 14.61
C ASN A 44 -27.09 11.15 14.32
N ALA A 45 -26.17 10.59 15.11
CA ALA A 45 -24.73 10.82 14.96
C ALA A 45 -24.10 10.06 13.78
N LEU A 46 -24.71 8.97 13.29
CA LEU A 46 -24.20 8.15 12.18
C LEU A 46 -23.73 8.95 10.94
N PRO A 47 -24.50 9.89 10.36
CA PRO A 47 -24.04 10.69 9.22
C PRO A 47 -22.84 11.60 9.57
N ILE A 48 -22.76 12.09 10.81
CA ILE A 48 -21.67 12.96 11.28
C ILE A 48 -20.39 12.14 11.47
N THR A 49 -20.51 10.93 12.04
CA THR A 49 -19.38 9.98 12.17
C THR A 49 -18.85 9.57 10.79
N LEU A 50 -19.74 9.22 9.86
CA LEU A 50 -19.36 8.80 8.51
C LEU A 50 -18.64 9.92 7.74
N THR A 51 -19.16 11.15 7.80
CA THR A 51 -18.53 12.31 7.14
C THR A 51 -17.14 12.60 7.72
N LEU A 52 -16.96 12.50 9.04
CA LEU A 52 -15.65 12.66 9.67
C LEU A 52 -14.65 11.59 9.23
N VAL A 53 -15.07 10.32 9.17
CA VAL A 53 -14.22 9.20 8.69
C VAL A 53 -13.83 9.42 7.22
N MET A 54 -14.73 9.94 6.37
CA MET A 54 -14.43 10.26 4.98
C MET A 54 -13.38 11.38 4.84
N PHE A 55 -13.53 12.49 5.57
CA PHE A 55 -12.53 13.57 5.54
C PHE A 55 -11.15 13.12 6.06
N TYR A 56 -11.17 12.27 7.09
CA TYR A 56 -9.96 11.68 7.65
C TYR A 56 -9.23 10.76 6.65
N THR A 57 -9.96 9.84 6.01
CA THR A 57 -9.36 8.92 5.01
C THR A 57 -8.79 9.67 3.81
N LEU A 58 -9.45 10.75 3.37
CA LEU A 58 -8.95 11.62 2.30
C LEU A 58 -7.67 12.37 2.70
N SER A 59 -7.58 12.79 3.96
CA SER A 59 -6.37 13.43 4.51
C SER A 59 -5.19 12.46 4.50
N ILE A 60 -5.38 11.21 4.95
CA ILE A 60 -4.32 10.19 4.92
C ILE A 60 -3.90 9.84 3.50
N MET A 61 -4.85 9.70 2.57
CA MET A 61 -4.52 9.48 1.16
C MET A 61 -3.62 10.59 0.62
N THR A 62 -3.87 11.84 1.01
CA THR A 62 -3.05 12.99 0.59
C THR A 62 -1.62 12.88 1.14
N PHE A 63 -1.44 12.62 2.44
CA PHE A 63 -0.12 12.43 3.03
C PHE A 63 0.64 11.26 2.41
N SER A 64 -0.04 10.13 2.17
CA SER A 64 0.53 8.97 1.49
C SER A 64 0.95 9.31 0.05
N GLY A 65 0.12 10.05 -0.70
CA GLY A 65 0.44 10.52 -2.04
C GLY A 65 1.67 11.44 -2.08
N ILE A 66 1.80 12.36 -1.12
CA ILE A 66 2.97 13.25 -1.00
C ILE A 66 4.26 12.44 -0.81
N THR A 67 4.24 11.39 0.02
CA THR A 67 5.44 10.54 0.21
C THR A 67 5.86 9.83 -1.08
N LEU A 68 4.90 9.29 -1.85
CA LEU A 68 5.18 8.66 -3.15
C LEU A 68 5.76 9.66 -4.16
N ILE A 69 5.13 10.84 -4.30
CA ILE A 69 5.60 11.89 -5.21
C ILE A 69 7.02 12.33 -4.82
N TYR A 70 7.29 12.48 -3.52
CA TYR A 70 8.62 12.85 -3.04
C TYR A 70 9.68 11.81 -3.43
N ILE A 71 9.39 10.50 -3.30
CA ILE A 71 10.30 9.43 -3.72
C ILE A 71 10.62 9.54 -5.23
N TYR A 72 9.61 9.82 -6.06
CA TYR A 72 9.79 9.98 -7.51
C TYR A 72 10.62 11.21 -7.86
N VAL A 73 10.33 12.36 -7.24
CA VAL A 73 11.09 13.60 -7.46
C VAL A 73 12.53 13.45 -6.99
N HIS A 74 12.75 12.81 -5.84
CA HIS A 74 14.09 12.53 -5.31
C HIS A 74 14.88 11.61 -6.25
N PHE A 75 14.24 10.59 -6.81
CA PHE A 75 14.85 9.73 -7.82
C PHE A 75 15.24 10.51 -9.08
N TYR A 76 14.34 11.35 -9.61
CA TYR A 76 14.59 12.17 -10.80
C TYR A 76 15.75 13.15 -10.58
N LYS A 77 15.72 13.90 -9.47
CA LYS A 77 16.74 14.92 -9.17
C LYS A 77 18.12 14.31 -8.98
N ASN A 78 18.22 13.24 -8.17
CA ASN A 78 19.52 12.64 -7.88
C ASN A 78 20.17 11.97 -9.09
N LEU A 79 19.39 11.50 -10.08
CA LEU A 79 19.93 10.75 -11.22
C LEU A 79 20.12 11.59 -12.49
N PHE A 80 19.24 12.56 -12.75
CA PHE A 80 19.20 13.26 -14.05
C PHE A 80 19.46 14.78 -13.97
N THR A 81 19.71 15.34 -12.78
CA THR A 81 20.05 16.76 -12.61
C THR A 81 21.56 16.93 -12.40
N ALA A 82 22.07 18.16 -12.27
CA ALA A 82 23.50 18.47 -12.08
C ALA A 82 24.16 17.68 -10.92
N GLU A 83 23.39 17.30 -9.90
CA GLU A 83 23.87 16.42 -8.82
C GLU A 83 24.24 15.02 -9.35
N GLY A 84 23.51 14.49 -10.34
CA GLY A 84 23.76 13.22 -11.01
C GLY A 84 25.09 13.16 -11.77
N TYR A 85 25.61 14.31 -12.25
CA TYR A 85 26.92 14.38 -12.92
C TYR A 85 28.05 13.95 -11.98
N LEU A 86 28.02 14.39 -10.72
CA LEU A 86 28.98 13.96 -9.69
C LEU A 86 28.83 12.46 -9.39
N TRP A 87 27.61 11.93 -9.44
CA TRP A 87 27.36 10.50 -9.23
C TRP A 87 27.86 9.62 -10.37
N HIS A 88 27.85 10.11 -11.61
CA HIS A 88 28.40 9.41 -12.78
C HIS A 88 29.93 9.35 -12.80
N THR A 89 30.61 10.16 -11.98
CA THR A 89 32.08 10.11 -11.82
C THR A 89 32.56 9.15 -10.73
N LEU A 90 31.65 8.57 -9.93
CA LEU A 90 32.00 7.56 -8.94
C LEU A 90 32.27 6.20 -9.61
N PRO A 91 33.24 5.40 -9.12
CA PRO A 91 33.57 4.09 -9.68
C PRO A 91 32.54 3.02 -9.26
N VAL A 92 31.27 3.25 -9.58
CA VAL A 92 30.12 2.43 -9.19
C VAL A 92 29.26 2.16 -10.42
N THR A 93 28.82 0.91 -10.59
CA THR A 93 27.97 0.55 -11.73
C THR A 93 26.58 1.16 -11.63
N ARG A 94 26.00 1.55 -12.77
CA ARG A 94 24.65 2.14 -12.85
C ARG A 94 23.56 1.25 -12.24
N THR A 95 23.70 -0.06 -12.36
CA THR A 95 22.80 -1.03 -11.74
C THR A 95 22.89 -1.02 -10.22
N GLN A 96 24.09 -0.89 -9.64
CA GLN A 96 24.27 -0.77 -8.20
C GLN A 96 23.62 0.51 -7.64
N LEU A 97 23.70 1.63 -8.37
CA LEU A 97 23.04 2.87 -7.99
C LEU A 97 21.51 2.74 -8.03
N PHE A 98 20.98 2.12 -9.09
CA PHE A 98 19.54 1.86 -9.21
C PHE A 98 19.02 0.97 -8.06
N HIS A 99 19.71 -0.14 -7.76
CA HIS A 99 19.31 -1.03 -6.67
C HIS A 99 19.37 -0.34 -5.31
N ALA A 100 20.35 0.55 -5.07
CA ALA A 100 20.39 1.33 -3.83
C ALA A 100 19.18 2.25 -3.67
N LYS A 101 18.74 2.92 -4.75
CA LYS A 101 17.56 3.80 -4.76
C LYS A 101 16.25 3.03 -4.68
N LEU A 102 16.17 1.88 -5.32
CA LEU A 102 15.02 0.98 -5.25
C LEU A 102 14.84 0.47 -3.83
N LEU A 103 15.90 -0.03 -3.18
CA LEU A 103 15.81 -0.52 -1.80
C LEU A 103 15.43 0.60 -0.82
N ALA A 104 16.03 1.78 -0.94
CA ALA A 104 15.67 2.91 -0.09
C ALA A 104 14.22 3.37 -0.31
N GLY A 105 13.80 3.54 -1.56
CA GLY A 105 12.43 3.91 -1.92
C GLY A 105 11.40 2.88 -1.45
N CYS A 106 11.65 1.60 -1.70
CA CYS A 106 10.78 0.51 -1.26
C CYS A 106 10.65 0.48 0.26
N PHE A 107 11.75 0.63 1.01
CA PHE A 107 11.68 0.64 2.47
C PHE A 107 10.77 1.76 3.00
N TRP A 108 10.99 3.00 2.53
CA TRP A 108 10.20 4.13 3.00
C TRP A 108 8.74 4.07 2.53
N CYS A 109 8.50 3.57 1.32
CA CYS A 109 7.15 3.31 0.82
C CYS A 109 6.43 2.24 1.66
N SER A 110 7.12 1.14 2.00
CA SER A 110 6.55 0.10 2.85
C SER A 110 6.27 0.60 4.26
N LEU A 111 7.14 1.43 4.83
CA LEU A 111 6.93 2.02 6.14
C LEU A 111 5.73 2.99 6.14
N ASN A 112 5.62 3.86 5.13
CA ASN A 112 4.46 4.73 4.95
C ASN A 112 3.17 3.90 4.78
N SER A 113 3.19 2.89 3.90
CA SER A 113 2.02 2.03 3.67
C SER A 113 1.59 1.28 4.94
N LEU A 114 2.54 0.78 5.73
CA LEU A 114 2.27 0.13 7.00
C LEU A 114 1.59 1.08 8.01
N PHE A 115 2.06 2.33 8.10
CA PHE A 115 1.38 3.33 8.94
C PHE A 115 0.00 3.69 8.43
N THR A 116 -0.21 3.78 7.11
CA THR A 116 -1.56 4.03 6.57
C THR A 116 -2.53 2.88 6.87
N VAL A 117 -2.09 1.62 6.77
CA VAL A 117 -2.93 0.46 7.09
C VAL A 117 -3.25 0.41 8.57
N LEU A 118 -2.24 0.55 9.44
CA LEU A 118 -2.43 0.59 10.91
C LEU A 118 -3.38 1.72 11.32
N SER A 119 -3.21 2.89 10.70
CA SER A 119 -4.08 4.05 10.90
C SER A 119 -5.54 3.75 10.57
N THR A 120 -5.79 3.21 9.38
CA THR A 120 -7.14 2.87 8.94
C THR A 120 -7.76 1.75 9.76
N ALA A 121 -6.94 0.78 10.21
CA ALA A 121 -7.39 -0.30 11.08
C ALA A 121 -7.77 0.22 12.48
N ALA A 122 -6.93 1.08 13.07
CA ALA A 122 -7.20 1.68 14.39
C ALA A 122 -8.49 2.52 14.37
N LEU A 123 -8.69 3.32 13.31
CA LEU A 123 -9.88 4.15 13.19
C LEU A 123 -11.14 3.34 12.85
N GLY A 124 -11.00 2.30 12.02
CA GLY A 124 -12.08 1.35 11.73
C GLY A 124 -12.53 0.60 12.98
N PHE A 125 -11.59 0.19 13.83
CA PHE A 125 -11.89 -0.39 15.14
C PHE A 125 -12.65 0.62 16.02
N ALA A 126 -12.12 1.84 16.20
CA ALA A 126 -12.76 2.89 17.01
C ALA A 126 -14.16 3.30 16.53
N ALA A 127 -14.38 3.39 15.21
CA ALA A 127 -15.70 3.65 14.63
C ALA A 127 -16.65 2.46 14.83
N GLY A 128 -16.14 1.23 14.73
CA GLY A 128 -16.87 0.00 15.01
C GLY A 128 -17.44 -0.04 16.42
N PHE A 129 -16.66 0.31 17.44
CA PHE A 129 -17.14 0.35 18.84
C PHE A 129 -18.32 1.31 19.06
N HIS A 130 -18.32 2.45 18.39
CA HIS A 130 -19.41 3.42 18.53
C HIS A 130 -20.67 3.01 17.79
N ALA A 131 -20.53 2.40 16.61
CA ALA A 131 -21.67 1.86 15.87
C ALA A 131 -22.32 0.64 16.57
N SER A 132 -21.53 -0.13 17.34
CA SER A 132 -21.97 -1.37 17.99
C SER A 132 -22.37 -1.23 19.46
N LYS A 133 -22.59 -0.03 19.99
CA LYS A 133 -23.03 0.17 21.40
C LYS A 133 -24.39 -0.53 21.70
N ASP A 134 -25.13 -0.97 20.67
CA ASP A 134 -26.37 -1.77 20.76
C ASP A 134 -26.16 -3.30 20.64
N GLN A 135 -24.97 -3.80 20.26
CA GLN A 135 -24.65 -5.23 20.10
C GLN A 135 -23.20 -5.51 20.56
N ILE A 136 -22.98 -5.36 21.86
CA ILE A 136 -21.66 -5.29 22.49
C ILE A 136 -20.94 -6.65 22.58
N ASP A 137 -21.67 -7.77 22.63
CA ASP A 137 -21.03 -9.07 22.90
C ASP A 137 -20.46 -9.74 21.63
N ALA A 138 -21.01 -9.49 20.44
CA ALA A 138 -20.61 -10.21 19.23
C ALA A 138 -19.26 -9.72 18.66
N ALA A 139 -19.04 -8.40 18.58
CA ALA A 139 -17.84 -7.85 17.94
C ALA A 139 -16.54 -8.05 18.76
N GLN A 140 -16.64 -8.02 20.09
CA GLN A 140 -15.50 -8.31 20.98
C GLN A 140 -15.13 -9.79 20.95
N ASN A 141 -16.13 -10.68 20.97
CA ASN A 141 -15.90 -12.12 20.89
C ASN A 141 -15.32 -12.52 19.53
N LEU A 142 -15.75 -11.93 18.41
CA LEU A 142 -15.21 -12.21 17.07
C LEU A 142 -13.70 -11.97 16.93
N PHE A 143 -13.17 -10.91 17.55
CA PHE A 143 -11.76 -10.55 17.42
C PHE A 143 -10.89 -11.25 18.47
N ILE A 144 -11.40 -11.42 19.69
CA ILE A 144 -10.68 -12.10 20.79
C ILE A 144 -10.67 -13.62 20.57
N ASP A 145 -11.80 -14.22 20.21
CA ASP A 145 -11.94 -15.66 19.92
C ASP A 145 -11.20 -16.05 18.65
N GLY A 146 -11.15 -15.15 17.65
CA GLY A 146 -10.34 -15.34 16.45
C GLY A 146 -8.84 -15.50 16.75
N PHE A 147 -8.29 -14.78 17.74
CA PHE A 147 -6.87 -14.83 18.09
C PHE A 147 -6.53 -15.91 19.13
N SER A 148 -7.49 -16.32 19.97
CA SER A 148 -7.34 -17.45 20.88
C SER A 148 -7.65 -18.76 20.17
N SER A 149 -6.62 -19.46 19.70
CA SER A 149 -6.72 -20.70 18.92
C SER A 149 -7.35 -21.92 19.64
N ASN A 150 -8.08 -21.74 20.74
CA ASN A 150 -8.64 -22.82 21.56
C ASN A 150 -9.98 -22.43 22.17
N ALA A 151 -11.07 -22.56 21.41
CA ALA A 151 -12.40 -22.73 22.01
C ALA A 151 -13.15 -23.82 21.25
N ALA A 152 -12.85 -25.07 21.60
CA ALA A 152 -13.70 -26.22 21.35
C ALA A 152 -14.97 -26.13 22.22
N GLY A 153 -15.79 -25.12 21.98
CA GLY A 153 -17.02 -24.88 22.71
C GLY A 153 -18.06 -24.26 21.79
N GLU A 154 -18.98 -25.10 21.32
CA GLU A 154 -20.24 -24.67 20.70
C GLU A 154 -20.93 -23.65 21.61
N THR A 155 -20.76 -22.36 21.34
CA THR A 155 -21.58 -21.31 21.96
C THR A 155 -22.00 -20.31 20.89
N ALA A 156 -23.24 -20.51 20.45
CA ALA A 156 -24.19 -19.52 19.95
C ALA A 156 -23.66 -18.35 19.09
N ALA A 157 -23.93 -18.45 17.78
CA ALA A 157 -24.15 -17.30 16.88
C ALA A 157 -23.01 -16.26 16.74
N GLY A 158 -21.74 -16.68 16.81
CA GLY A 158 -20.60 -15.88 16.38
C GLY A 158 -19.92 -16.50 15.15
N PHE A 159 -19.77 -15.75 14.06
CA PHE A 159 -19.03 -16.21 12.88
C PHE A 159 -17.53 -16.26 13.18
N SER A 160 -16.85 -17.41 13.22
CA SER A 160 -15.41 -17.39 13.51
C SER A 160 -14.64 -16.56 12.47
N PHE A 161 -13.50 -15.93 12.83
CA PHE A 161 -12.67 -15.16 11.89
C PHE A 161 -12.29 -16.00 10.65
N SER A 162 -12.05 -17.30 10.86
CA SER A 162 -11.81 -18.29 9.81
C SER A 162 -12.98 -18.44 8.84
N ASP A 163 -14.21 -18.27 9.32
CA ASP A 163 -15.43 -18.44 8.54
C ASP A 163 -15.67 -17.24 7.62
N ILE A 164 -15.22 -16.04 8.01
CA ILE A 164 -15.35 -14.82 7.20
C ILE A 164 -14.19 -14.67 6.21
N PHE A 165 -12.95 -14.90 6.65
CA PHE A 165 -11.76 -14.61 5.83
C PHE A 165 -11.16 -15.83 5.13
N GLY A 166 -11.59 -17.05 5.50
CA GLY A 166 -11.07 -18.30 4.90
C GLY A 166 -9.66 -18.68 5.32
N PHE A 167 -9.05 -17.92 6.25
CA PHE A 167 -7.71 -18.15 6.74
C PHE A 167 -7.65 -18.05 8.26
N SER A 168 -6.70 -18.78 8.86
CA SER A 168 -6.29 -18.51 10.23
C SER A 168 -5.78 -17.05 10.34
N PRO A 169 -6.07 -16.34 11.44
CA PRO A 169 -5.67 -14.93 11.58
C PRO A 169 -4.17 -14.70 11.41
N VAL A 170 -3.33 -15.65 11.86
CA VAL A 170 -1.87 -15.56 11.67
C VAL A 170 -1.50 -15.59 10.19
N ILE A 171 -2.11 -16.50 9.41
CA ILE A 171 -1.86 -16.63 7.98
C ILE A 171 -2.38 -15.40 7.24
N PHE A 172 -3.55 -14.89 7.64
CA PHE A 172 -4.12 -13.66 7.07
C PHE A 172 -3.20 -12.45 7.25
N VAL A 173 -2.65 -12.26 8.45
CA VAL A 173 -1.69 -11.17 8.73
C VAL A 173 -0.42 -11.31 7.88
N ILE A 174 0.10 -12.53 7.72
CA ILE A 174 1.28 -12.79 6.88
C ILE A 174 0.97 -12.45 5.40
N LEU A 175 -0.18 -12.89 4.89
CA LEU A 175 -0.60 -12.60 3.52
C LEU A 175 -0.83 -11.11 3.29
N LEU A 176 -1.40 -10.39 4.27
CA LEU A 176 -1.61 -8.95 4.23
C LEU A 176 -0.27 -8.20 4.21
N LEU A 177 0.70 -8.64 4.99
CA LEU A 177 2.04 -8.06 4.97
C LEU A 177 2.71 -8.30 3.60
N LEU A 178 2.53 -9.49 3.02
CA LEU A 178 3.06 -9.83 1.71
C LEU A 178 2.43 -9.02 0.56
N THR A 179 1.11 -8.81 0.58
CA THR A 179 0.43 -7.93 -0.39
C THR A 179 0.91 -6.50 -0.28
N LEU A 180 1.12 -6.00 0.95
CA LEU A 180 1.64 -4.65 1.19
C LEU A 180 3.04 -4.48 0.62
N LEU A 181 3.95 -5.43 0.90
CA LEU A 181 5.32 -5.39 0.37
C LEU A 181 5.36 -5.43 -1.15
N THR A 182 4.61 -6.36 -1.77
CA THR A 182 4.56 -6.48 -3.23
C THR A 182 3.94 -5.23 -3.88
N ALA A 183 2.87 -4.66 -3.33
CA ALA A 183 2.28 -3.41 -3.81
C ALA A 183 3.28 -2.24 -3.74
N CYS A 184 4.05 -2.12 -2.65
CA CYS A 184 5.06 -1.07 -2.51
C CYS A 184 6.15 -1.20 -3.57
N ILE A 185 6.69 -2.40 -3.78
CA ILE A 185 7.72 -2.64 -4.81
C ILE A 185 7.18 -2.30 -6.19
N SER A 186 5.97 -2.76 -6.51
CA SER A 186 5.29 -2.48 -7.79
C SER A 186 5.13 -0.98 -8.04
N SER A 187 4.65 -0.22 -7.04
CA SER A 187 4.46 1.23 -7.14
C SER A 187 5.77 2.00 -7.39
N VAL A 188 6.83 1.70 -6.63
CA VAL A 188 8.14 2.35 -6.78
C VAL A 188 8.75 2.05 -8.14
N LEU A 189 8.67 0.79 -8.59
CA LEU A 189 9.14 0.39 -9.92
C LEU A 189 8.38 1.12 -11.03
N MET A 190 7.06 1.22 -10.93
CA MET A 190 6.24 1.90 -11.92
C MET A 190 6.64 3.36 -12.08
N GLY A 191 6.84 4.07 -10.96
CA GLY A 191 7.33 5.45 -10.97
C GLY A 191 8.72 5.57 -11.60
N TYR A 192 9.66 4.70 -11.23
CA TYR A 192 11.02 4.72 -11.77
C TYR A 192 11.05 4.40 -13.26
N LEU A 193 10.28 3.40 -13.70
CA LEU A 193 10.16 3.03 -15.11
C LEU A 193 9.60 4.17 -15.94
N SER A 194 8.56 4.85 -15.43
CA SER A 194 7.96 6.01 -16.10
C SER A 194 8.95 7.15 -16.27
N ILE A 195 9.79 7.40 -15.25
CA ILE A 195 10.87 8.38 -15.32
C ILE A 195 11.91 7.96 -16.36
N LEU A 196 12.34 6.70 -16.36
CA LEU A 196 13.32 6.18 -17.33
C LEU A 196 12.81 6.28 -18.78
N LEU A 197 11.53 5.99 -19.01
CA LEU A 197 10.90 6.17 -20.33
C LEU A 197 10.82 7.64 -20.73
N GLY A 198 10.49 8.54 -19.80
CA GLY A 198 10.45 9.98 -20.08
C GLY A 198 11.80 10.56 -20.49
N GLN A 199 12.91 10.00 -19.99
CA GLN A 199 14.27 10.40 -20.36
C GLN A 199 14.68 9.95 -21.77
N LEU A 200 13.90 9.08 -22.42
CA LEU A 200 14.15 8.67 -23.80
C LEU A 200 13.73 9.74 -24.81
N MET A 201 12.96 10.75 -24.39
CA MET A 201 12.51 11.86 -25.23
C MET A 201 13.53 13.00 -25.23
N GLU A 202 13.78 13.61 -26.39
CA GLU A 202 14.74 14.71 -26.51
C GLU A 202 14.24 16.02 -25.85
N LYS A 203 12.93 16.29 -25.93
CA LYS A 203 12.27 17.49 -25.38
C LYS A 203 11.20 17.11 -24.35
N TYR A 204 10.96 18.01 -23.40
CA TYR A 204 9.93 17.87 -22.36
C TYR A 204 10.01 16.58 -21.51
N ARG A 205 11.23 16.14 -21.16
CA ARG A 205 11.51 14.88 -20.43
C ARG A 205 10.63 14.66 -19.20
N LEU A 206 10.37 15.72 -18.44
CA LEU A 206 9.53 15.66 -17.24
C LEU A 206 8.04 15.46 -17.57
N ALA A 207 7.51 16.14 -18.58
CA ALA A 207 6.13 15.96 -19.02
C ALA A 207 5.92 14.58 -19.66
N ALA A 208 6.90 14.10 -20.43
CA ALA A 208 6.89 12.75 -20.99
C ALA A 208 6.84 11.68 -19.88
N ALA A 209 7.64 11.83 -18.81
CA ALA A 209 7.61 10.91 -17.67
C ALA A 209 6.23 10.84 -17.00
N ILE A 210 5.56 11.99 -16.83
CA ILE A 210 4.20 12.05 -16.28
C ILE A 210 3.21 11.37 -17.23
N GLY A 211 3.31 11.62 -18.54
CA GLY A 211 2.47 10.97 -19.54
C GLY A 211 2.62 9.44 -19.55
N PHE A 212 3.86 8.94 -19.49
CA PHE A 212 4.11 7.50 -19.38
C PHE A 212 3.58 6.92 -18.07
N TYR A 213 3.70 7.64 -16.95
CA TYR A 213 3.13 7.21 -15.67
C TYR A 213 1.61 7.00 -15.78
N ILE A 214 0.90 7.96 -16.37
CA ILE A 214 -0.56 7.86 -16.57
C ILE A 214 -0.88 6.65 -17.46
N ALA A 215 -0.16 6.47 -18.57
CA ALA A 215 -0.40 5.36 -19.48
C ALA A 215 -0.18 3.99 -18.80
N ILE A 216 0.94 3.82 -18.09
CA ILE A 216 1.25 2.57 -17.36
C ILE A 216 0.26 2.35 -16.21
N TYR A 217 -0.13 3.41 -15.51
CA TYR A 217 -1.15 3.34 -14.47
C TYR A 217 -2.50 2.85 -15.02
N LEU A 218 -2.94 3.36 -16.18
CA LEU A 218 -4.17 2.90 -16.82
C LEU A 218 -4.08 1.42 -17.25
N ILE A 219 -2.93 0.99 -17.79
CA ILE A 219 -2.71 -0.42 -18.16
C ILE A 219 -2.74 -1.33 -16.93
N THR A 220 -2.06 -0.94 -15.84
CA THR A 220 -2.07 -1.72 -14.60
C THR A 220 -3.43 -1.74 -13.94
N GLN A 221 -4.19 -0.64 -14.01
CA GLN A 221 -5.55 -0.57 -13.49
C GLN A 221 -6.51 -1.48 -14.27
N THR A 222 -6.42 -1.49 -15.61
CA THR A 222 -7.23 -2.41 -16.43
C THR A 222 -6.87 -3.86 -16.13
N LEU A 223 -5.58 -4.21 -16.04
CA LEU A 223 -5.14 -5.56 -15.68
C LEU A 223 -5.63 -5.98 -14.28
N SER A 224 -5.57 -5.07 -13.29
CA SER A 224 -6.05 -5.33 -11.93
C SER A 224 -7.56 -5.53 -11.88
N SER A 225 -8.32 -4.76 -12.66
CA SER A 225 -9.77 -4.93 -12.78
C SER A 225 -10.15 -6.29 -13.39
N LEU A 226 -9.36 -6.78 -14.35
CA LEU A 226 -9.54 -8.12 -14.92
C LEU A 226 -9.18 -9.22 -13.93
N ALA A 227 -8.13 -9.03 -13.12
CA ALA A 227 -7.74 -9.98 -12.08
C ALA A 227 -8.85 -10.18 -11.02
N MET A 228 -9.65 -9.13 -10.74
CA MET A 228 -10.82 -9.22 -9.86
C MET A 228 -11.96 -10.08 -10.41
N LEU A 229 -11.99 -10.41 -11.70
CA LEU A 229 -12.98 -11.34 -12.24
C LEU A 229 -12.78 -12.76 -11.71
N VAL A 230 -11.55 -13.16 -11.37
CA VAL A 230 -11.26 -14.52 -10.89
C VAL A 230 -11.99 -14.87 -9.58
N PRO A 231 -11.88 -14.07 -8.49
CA PRO A 231 -12.65 -14.34 -7.27
C PRO A 231 -14.16 -14.24 -7.52
N TYR A 232 -14.61 -13.35 -8.40
CA TYR A 232 -16.03 -13.21 -8.75
C TYR A 232 -16.59 -14.45 -9.47
N ILE A 233 -15.85 -15.00 -10.44
CA ILE A 233 -16.25 -16.22 -11.16
C ILE A 233 -16.25 -17.42 -10.20
N ARG A 234 -15.21 -17.56 -9.37
CA ARG A 234 -15.14 -18.59 -8.33
C ARG A 234 -16.32 -18.54 -7.38
N LEU A 235 -16.70 -17.33 -6.97
CA LEU A 235 -17.86 -17.10 -6.12
C LEU A 235 -19.15 -17.57 -6.80
N MET A 236 -19.40 -17.20 -8.06
CA MET A 236 -20.59 -17.65 -8.81
C MET A 236 -20.65 -19.17 -8.97
N LEU A 237 -19.50 -19.83 -9.13
CA LEU A 237 -19.40 -21.29 -9.24
C LEU A 237 -19.57 -22.01 -7.90
N SER A 238 -19.23 -21.35 -6.78
CA SER A 238 -19.26 -21.97 -5.45
C SER A 238 -20.66 -22.12 -4.85
N GLY A 239 -21.69 -21.47 -5.40
CA GLY A 239 -23.09 -21.68 -5.02
C GLY A 239 -23.41 -21.47 -3.54
N GLY A 240 -22.65 -20.62 -2.84
CA GLY A 240 -22.77 -20.46 -1.38
C GLY A 240 -24.08 -19.79 -0.97
N ASP A 241 -24.93 -20.53 -0.24
CA ASP A 241 -26.24 -20.05 0.26
C ASP A 241 -26.13 -19.07 1.45
N ASN A 242 -24.97 -18.98 2.10
CA ASN A 242 -24.75 -18.19 3.32
C ASN A 242 -23.82 -16.98 3.08
N SER A 243 -24.12 -15.86 3.74
CA SER A 243 -23.30 -14.63 3.66
C SER A 243 -21.86 -14.82 4.15
N ALA A 244 -21.61 -15.69 5.12
CA ALA A 244 -20.26 -15.97 5.59
C ALA A 244 -19.42 -16.78 4.59
N SER A 245 -20.01 -17.81 3.96
CA SER A 245 -19.31 -18.59 2.93
C SER A 245 -19.01 -17.76 1.67
N PHE A 246 -19.85 -16.75 1.39
CA PHE A 246 -19.57 -15.72 0.37
C PHE A 246 -18.27 -14.96 0.68
N PHE A 247 -18.16 -14.36 1.87
CA PHE A 247 -16.97 -13.59 2.25
C PHE A 247 -15.72 -14.47 2.27
N ASN A 248 -15.85 -15.70 2.76
CA ASN A 248 -14.78 -16.68 2.80
C ASN A 248 -14.20 -16.96 1.41
N SER A 249 -15.07 -17.37 0.47
CA SER A 249 -14.71 -17.72 -0.90
C SER A 249 -14.09 -16.51 -1.62
N PHE A 250 -14.64 -15.32 -1.37
CA PHE A 250 -14.13 -14.07 -1.92
C PHE A 250 -12.72 -13.74 -1.42
N PHE A 251 -12.49 -13.65 -0.10
CA PHE A 251 -11.18 -13.27 0.45
C PHE A 251 -10.11 -14.33 0.23
N SER A 252 -10.48 -15.61 0.38
CA SER A 252 -9.55 -16.74 0.15
C SER A 252 -9.02 -16.78 -1.28
N THR A 253 -9.83 -16.36 -2.25
CA THR A 253 -9.43 -16.32 -3.67
C THR A 253 -8.80 -14.98 -4.04
N MET A 254 -9.30 -13.85 -3.52
CA MET A 254 -8.86 -12.51 -3.90
C MET A 254 -7.41 -12.20 -3.50
N ILE A 255 -7.02 -12.58 -2.28
CA ILE A 255 -5.69 -12.23 -1.77
C ILE A 255 -4.58 -12.92 -2.58
N PRO A 256 -4.63 -14.24 -2.84
CA PRO A 256 -3.61 -14.90 -3.67
C PRO A 256 -3.57 -14.38 -5.12
N THR A 257 -4.72 -14.14 -5.75
CA THR A 257 -4.76 -13.63 -7.14
C THR A 257 -4.16 -12.22 -7.24
N ALA A 258 -4.38 -11.37 -6.23
CA ALA A 258 -3.74 -10.07 -6.13
C ALA A 258 -2.21 -10.19 -6.00
N ILE A 259 -1.71 -11.09 -5.15
CA ILE A 259 -0.27 -11.31 -4.98
C ILE A 259 0.36 -11.77 -6.30
N ILE A 260 -0.25 -12.76 -6.96
CA ILE A 260 0.28 -13.34 -8.21
C ILE A 260 0.36 -12.26 -9.30
N SER A 261 -0.71 -11.48 -9.49
CA SER A 261 -0.73 -10.41 -10.48
C SER A 261 0.31 -9.31 -10.19
N GLN A 262 0.50 -8.94 -8.92
CA GLN A 262 1.54 -7.98 -8.53
C GLN A 262 2.95 -8.52 -8.77
N ILE A 263 3.23 -9.78 -8.46
CA ILE A 263 4.54 -10.39 -8.73
C ILE A 263 4.86 -10.38 -10.23
N ILE A 264 3.88 -10.68 -11.08
CA ILE A 264 4.04 -10.63 -12.53
C ILE A 264 4.38 -9.20 -12.98
N LEU A 265 3.65 -8.19 -12.49
CA LEU A 265 3.92 -6.79 -12.81
C LEU A 265 5.31 -6.33 -12.34
N ILE A 266 5.72 -6.70 -11.12
CA ILE A 266 7.05 -6.41 -10.58
C ILE A 266 8.13 -6.97 -11.52
N LEU A 267 7.98 -8.23 -11.96
CA LEU A 267 8.94 -8.86 -12.85
C LEU A 267 9.05 -8.12 -14.19
N ILE A 268 7.90 -7.77 -14.79
CA ILE A 268 7.85 -7.01 -16.06
C ILE A 268 8.53 -5.64 -15.89
N PHE A 269 8.16 -4.88 -14.87
CA PHE A 269 8.71 -3.55 -14.62
C PHE A 269 10.19 -3.58 -14.26
N TYR A 270 10.63 -4.61 -13.53
CA TYR A 270 12.03 -4.77 -13.16
C TYR A 270 12.92 -5.03 -14.38
N VAL A 271 12.50 -5.96 -15.25
CA VAL A 271 13.22 -6.29 -16.48
C VAL A 271 13.26 -5.08 -17.42
N ALA A 272 12.13 -4.40 -17.61
CA ALA A 272 12.05 -3.19 -18.43
C ALA A 272 12.96 -2.07 -17.89
N SER A 273 12.96 -1.83 -16.58
CA SER A 273 13.83 -0.83 -15.94
C SER A 273 15.32 -1.15 -16.11
N LEU A 274 15.71 -2.42 -15.92
CA LEU A 274 17.09 -2.86 -16.13
C LEU A 274 17.54 -2.69 -17.58
N PHE A 275 16.67 -3.00 -18.54
CA PHE A 275 16.96 -2.81 -19.95
C PHE A 275 17.19 -1.33 -20.30
N LEU A 276 16.32 -0.43 -19.81
CA LEU A 276 16.41 1.01 -20.04
C LEU A 276 17.66 1.63 -19.40
N ILE A 277 18.02 1.23 -18.18
CA ILE A 277 19.22 1.74 -17.48
C ILE A 277 20.51 1.35 -18.20
N ARG A 278 20.54 0.18 -18.84
CA ARG A 278 21.70 -0.25 -19.63
C ARG A 278 21.84 0.54 -20.93
N ARG A 279 20.72 0.94 -21.56
CA ARG A 279 20.70 1.67 -22.84
C ARG A 279 20.84 3.18 -22.72
N THR A 280 20.35 3.79 -21.65
CA THR A 280 20.36 5.26 -21.50
C THR A 280 21.77 5.78 -21.22
N ILE A 281 22.48 6.15 -22.29
CA ILE A 281 23.60 7.08 -22.29
C ILE A 281 23.19 8.19 -23.25
N ASN A 282 22.44 9.18 -22.77
CA ASN A 282 22.28 10.46 -23.46
C ASN A 282 22.09 11.50 -22.37
N LEU A 283 23.20 11.80 -21.67
CA LEU A 283 23.34 13.01 -20.87
C LEU A 283 23.93 14.09 -21.78
N GLU A 284 23.16 14.46 -22.80
CA GLU A 284 23.28 15.73 -23.52
C GLU A 284 21.91 16.42 -23.48
#